data_AF-A0A353A129-F1
#
_entry.id   AF-A0A353A129-F1
#
_cell.length_a   1.000
_cell.length_b   1.000
_cell.length_c   1.000
_cell.angle_alpha   90.00
_cell.angle_beta   90.00
_cell.angle_gamma   90.00
#
_symmetry.space_group_name_H-M   'P 1'
#
loop_
_entity.id
_entity.type
_entity.pdbx_description
1 polymer ?
#
loop_
_entity_poly.entity_id
_entity_poly.type
_entity_poly.pdbx_seq_one_letter_code
_entity_poly.pdbx_strand_id
1 'polypeptide(L)' 'MMTANEIRDSFLRYFESKGHTIVPSAPMVIKDDPTLMFTNAGMNQ' A
#
# COMPACT_ATOMS: atom_id res chain seq x y z
N MET A 1 -22.87 1.39 8.79
CA MET A 1 -21.65 2.23 8.72
C MET A 1 -20.52 1.30 8.28
N MET A 2 -19.66 1.71 7.34
CA MET A 2 -18.60 0.81 6.85
C MET A 2 -17.51 0.61 7.90
N THR A 3 -16.96 -0.59 7.98
CA THR A 3 -15.77 -0.91 8.78
C THR A 3 -14.51 -0.37 8.10
N ALA A 4 -13.42 -0.21 8.85
CA ALA A 4 -12.13 0.19 8.29
C ALA A 4 -11.62 -0.77 7.20
N ASN A 5 -11.91 -2.07 7.33
CA ASN A 5 -11.56 -3.07 6.33
C ASN A 5 -12.38 -2.89 5.05
N GLU A 6 -13.70 -2.64 5.17
CA GLU A 6 -14.56 -2.37 4.01
C GLU A 6 -14.15 -1.08 3.27
N ILE A 7 -13.67 -0.06 3.99
CA ILE A 7 -13.14 1.17 3.38
C ILE A 7 -11.83 0.91 2.63
N ARG A 8 -10.94 0.08 3.19
CA ARG A 8 -9.69 -0.32 2.50
C ARG A 8 -10.02 -1.06 1.20
N ASP A 9 -10.92 -2.02 1.26
CA ASP A 9 -11.29 -2.83 0.10
C ASP A 9 -11.99 -2.00 -0.99
N SER A 10 -12.82 -1.02 -0.61
CA SER A 10 -13.50 -0.14 -1.57
C SER A 10 -12.51 0.76 -2.32
N PHE A 11 -11.47 1.26 -1.64
CA PHE A 11 -10.39 2.03 -2.26
C PHE A 11 -9.62 1.19 -3.29
N LEU A 12 -9.21 -0.02 -2.91
CA LEU A 12 -8.46 -0.92 -3.80
C LEU A 12 -9.29 -1.29 -5.04
N ARG A 13 -10.56 -1.67 -4.85
CA ARG A 13 -11.47 -2.03 -5.95
C ARG A 13 -11.77 -0.86 -6.88
N TYR A 14 -11.87 0.36 -6.36
CA TYR A 14 -12.07 1.54 -7.18
C TYR A 14 -10.92 1.71 -8.20
N PHE A 15 -9.67 1.65 -7.74
CA PHE A 15 -8.52 1.81 -8.64
C PHE A 15 -8.29 0.60 -9.55
N GLU A 16 -8.58 -0.61 -9.07
CA GLU A 16 -8.61 -1.82 -9.90
C GLU A 16 -9.60 -1.68 -11.06
N SER A 17 -10.80 -1.14 -10.81
CA SER A 17 -11.80 -0.86 -11.86
C SER A 17 -11.33 0.17 -12.91
N LYS A 18 -10.28 0.94 -12.59
CA LYS A 18 -9.62 1.89 -13.49
C LYS A 18 -8.36 1.32 -14.15
N GLY A 19 -8.09 0.02 -13.99
CA GLY A 19 -6.95 -0.67 -14.59
C GLY A 19 -5.67 -0.64 -13.76
N HIS A 20 -5.72 -0.20 -12.48
CA HIS A 20 -4.54 -0.26 -11.60
C HIS A 20 -4.38 -1.67 -11.04
N THR A 21 -3.14 -2.13 -10.92
CA THR A 21 -2.83 -3.42 -10.29
C THR A 21 -2.78 -3.26 -8.77
N ILE A 22 -3.43 -4.16 -8.03
CA ILE A 22 -3.29 -4.22 -6.57
C ILE A 22 -1.94 -4.86 -6.26
N VAL A 23 -1.05 -4.10 -5.62
CA VAL A 23 0.27 -4.56 -5.19
C VAL A 23 0.29 -4.66 -3.66
N PRO A 24 0.78 -5.77 -3.07
CA PRO A 24 0.93 -5.90 -1.62
C PRO A 24 1.85 -4.82 -1.03
N SER A 25 1.62 -4.46 0.23
CA SER A 25 2.50 -3.51 0.93
C SER A 25 3.93 -4.03 1.03
N ALA A 26 4.89 -3.12 0.85
CA ALA A 26 6.29 -3.37 1.13
C ALA A 26 6.53 -3.73 2.62
N PRO A 27 7.62 -4.45 2.94
CA PRO A 27 8.02 -4.70 4.31
C PRO A 27 8.19 -3.40 5.12
N MET A 28 8.00 -3.46 6.43
CA MET A 28 8.20 -2.31 7.31
C MET A 28 9.67 -1.85 7.34
N VAL A 29 10.61 -2.80 7.28
CA VAL A 29 12.06 -2.55 7.34
C VAL A 29 12.65 -2.64 5.94
N ILE A 30 13.38 -1.60 5.53
CA ILE A 30 14.07 -1.54 4.23
C ILE A 30 15.49 -2.05 4.43
N LYS A 31 15.88 -3.06 3.64
CA LYS A 31 17.20 -3.72 3.76
C LYS A 31 18.28 -3.10 2.87
N ASP A 32 17.85 -2.45 1.79
CA ASP A 32 18.75 -2.06 0.69
C ASP A 32 19.05 -0.56 0.67
N ASP A 33 18.45 0.22 1.58
CA ASP A 33 18.75 1.65 1.78
C ASP A 33 19.25 1.86 3.22
N PRO A 34 20.56 2.06 3.44
CA PRO A 34 21.12 2.24 4.77
C PRO A 34 20.76 3.59 5.41
N THR A 35 20.14 4.51 4.66
CA THR A 35 19.73 5.84 5.14
C THR A 35 18.25 5.91 5.52
N LEU A 36 17.45 4.91 5.11
CA LEU A 36 16.02 4.83 5.37
C LEU A 36 15.68 3.57 6.15
N MET A 37 15.49 3.71 7.47
CA MET A 37 15.26 2.55 8.34
C MET A 37 13.89 1.88 8.17
N PHE A 38 12.84 2.65 7.81
CA PHE A 38 11.48 2.14 7.69
C PHE A 38 10.76 2.70 6.46
N THR A 39 9.88 1.89 5.87
CA THR A 39 8.97 2.32 4.79
C THR A 39 8.09 3.45 5.31
N ASN A 40 8.25 4.65 4.74
CA ASN A 40 7.53 5.85 5.16
C ASN A 40 6.40 6.24 4.20
N ALA A 41 6.42 5.70 2.98
CA ALA A 41 5.45 6.00 1.94
C ALA A 41 5.24 4.81 1.01
N GLY A 42 4.06 4.77 0.37
CA GLY A 42 3.75 3.77 -0.65
C GLY A 42 4.60 3.88 -1.93
N MET A 43 5.37 4.97 -2.09
CA MET A 43 6.25 5.24 -3.23
C MET A 43 7.69 4.75 -3.01
N ASN A 44 8.02 4.15 -1.87
CA ASN A 44 9.34 3.57 -1.61
C ASN A 44 9.56 2.21 -2.31
N GLN A 45 8.49 1.62 -2.86
CA GLN A 45 8.50 0.38 -3.64
C GLN A 45 8.52 0.65 -5.14
#